data_AF-A0A511WM29-F1
#
_entry.id   AF-A0A511WM29-F1
#
_cell.length_a   1.000
_cell.length_b   1.000
_cell.length_c   1.000
_cell.angle_alpha   90.00
_cell.angle_beta   90.00
_cell.angle_gamma   90.00
#
_symmetry.space_group_name_H-M   'P 1'
#
loop_
_entity.id
_entity.type
_entity.pdbx_description
1 polymer ?
#
loop_
_entity_poly.entity_id
_entity_poly.type
_entity_poly.pdbx_seq_one_letter_code
_entity_poly.pdbx_strand_id
1 'polypeptide(L)'
;MEQRVIWNHLESAGAEHLTLKKLTNHMEVRGTVLLVDQGVPHHLTYDLKLGLDWKTKKVKIYQEQETEPFVVQAENQDKWWVNGRYDENLDGATNVDLTITPFSNTLPINRVTWHIGERRTFKMVFIDVLKKEVFPLLQVYTYLGDNDGNRIFQYRCRDYETALVIDEEGWVVEYPGAFERRALLTTGDQTMDKRPQPLLANAPSSSGGFY
;
A
#
# COMPACT_ATOMS: atom_id res chain seq x y z
N MET A 1 -13.22 -2.60 -6.65
CA MET A 1 -12.70 -2.84 -5.28
C MET A 1 -11.88 -1.63 -4.86
N GLU A 2 -12.13 -1.14 -3.66
CA GLU A 2 -11.39 -0.07 -2.99
C GLU A 2 -11.01 -0.53 -1.58
N GLN A 3 -9.83 -0.14 -1.11
CA GLN A 3 -9.36 -0.40 0.25
C GLN A 3 -8.90 0.93 0.86
N ARG A 4 -9.19 1.11 2.15
CA ARG A 4 -8.81 2.29 2.93
C ARG A 4 -8.18 1.85 4.23
N VAL A 5 -7.06 2.47 4.60
CA VAL A 5 -6.27 2.06 5.76
C VAL A 5 -5.75 3.29 6.50
N ILE A 6 -5.72 3.19 7.82
CA ILE A 6 -5.06 4.15 8.71
C ILE A 6 -3.87 3.47 9.36
N TRP A 7 -2.71 4.12 9.34
CA TRP A 7 -1.58 3.79 10.20
C TRP A 7 -1.25 4.94 11.15
N ASN A 8 -0.80 4.61 12.35
CA ASN A 8 -0.07 5.53 13.21
C ASN A 8 1.41 5.52 12.82
N HIS A 9 2.06 6.68 12.85
CA HIS A 9 3.50 6.84 12.80
C HIS A 9 4.02 6.96 14.23
N LEU A 10 4.71 5.93 14.69
CA LEU A 10 5.15 5.83 16.08
C LEU A 10 6.43 6.67 16.32
N GLU A 11 7.37 6.70 15.38
CA GLU A 11 8.61 7.49 15.50
C GLU A 11 8.34 9.00 15.35
N SER A 12 7.55 9.38 14.35
CA SER A 12 7.31 10.79 13.99
C SER A 12 6.03 11.37 14.59
N ALA A 13 5.39 10.68 15.55
CA ALA A 13 4.13 11.11 16.20
C ALA A 13 3.07 11.63 15.19
N GLY A 14 2.55 10.73 14.36
CA GLY A 14 1.69 11.09 13.22
C GLY A 14 0.71 10.00 12.79
N ALA A 15 0.08 10.20 11.65
CA ALA A 15 -0.80 9.21 11.03
C ALA A 15 -0.82 9.35 9.50
N GLU A 16 -1.08 8.22 8.85
CA GLU A 16 -1.37 8.13 7.42
C GLU A 16 -2.80 7.67 7.20
N HIS A 17 -3.50 8.30 6.25
CA HIS A 17 -4.68 7.75 5.61
C HIS A 17 -4.37 7.41 4.16
N LEU A 18 -4.47 6.14 3.80
CA LEU A 18 -4.22 5.65 2.45
C LEU A 18 -5.48 5.02 1.85
N THR A 19 -5.77 5.35 0.59
CA THR A 19 -6.78 4.69 -0.24
C THR A 19 -6.11 3.99 -1.41
N LEU A 20 -6.41 2.71 -1.62
CA LEU A 20 -6.06 1.95 -2.81
C LEU A 20 -7.33 1.65 -3.61
N LYS A 21 -7.33 1.97 -4.90
CA LYS A 21 -8.39 1.64 -5.84
C LYS A 21 -7.84 0.70 -6.90
N LYS A 22 -8.45 -0.47 -7.03
CA LYS A 22 -8.15 -1.40 -8.13
C LYS A 22 -9.07 -1.10 -9.30
N LEU A 23 -8.47 -0.65 -10.41
CA LEU A 23 -9.13 -0.38 -11.68
C LEU A 23 -8.87 -1.54 -12.66
N THR A 24 -9.43 -1.45 -13.87
CA THR A 24 -9.39 -2.54 -14.86
C THR A 24 -7.97 -2.95 -15.26
N ASN A 25 -7.03 -2.01 -15.35
CA ASN A 25 -5.67 -2.26 -15.88
C ASN A 25 -4.54 -1.74 -14.98
N HIS A 26 -4.86 -1.16 -13.84
CA HIS A 26 -3.88 -0.62 -12.90
C HIS A 26 -4.51 -0.42 -11.52
N MET A 27 -3.68 -0.08 -10.54
CA MET A 27 -4.14 0.39 -9.25
C MET A 27 -3.70 1.84 -9.04
N GLU A 28 -4.56 2.60 -8.38
CA GLU A 28 -4.28 3.97 -7.94
C GLU A 28 -4.26 3.99 -6.42
N VAL A 29 -3.23 4.57 -5.86
CA VAL A 29 -3.03 4.72 -4.43
C VAL A 29 -2.91 6.21 -4.13
N ARG A 30 -3.60 6.67 -3.09
CA ARG A 30 -3.45 8.03 -2.56
C ARG A 30 -3.22 7.96 -1.07
N GLY A 31 -2.13 8.54 -0.62
CA GLY A 31 -1.83 8.72 0.80
C GLY A 31 -1.90 10.19 1.21
N THR A 32 -2.41 10.43 2.40
CA THR A 32 -2.29 11.70 3.14
C THR A 32 -1.60 11.40 4.46
N VAL A 33 -0.50 12.08 4.73
CA VAL A 33 0.34 11.85 5.89
C VAL A 33 0.47 13.15 6.68
N LEU A 34 0.22 13.04 7.98
CA LEU A 34 0.50 14.07 8.98
C LEU A 34 1.57 13.52 9.91
N LEU A 35 2.69 14.21 10.06
CA LEU A 35 3.78 13.77 10.93
C LEU A 35 4.55 14.94 11.53
N VAL A 36 5.38 14.68 12.53
CA VAL A 36 6.34 15.62 13.10
C VAL A 36 7.76 15.12 12.81
N ASP A 37 8.56 15.93 12.12
CA ASP A 37 9.99 15.69 11.92
C ASP A 37 10.78 16.83 12.56
N GLN A 38 11.75 16.48 13.43
CA GLN A 38 12.58 17.46 14.14
C GLN A 38 11.78 18.58 14.86
N GLY A 39 10.57 18.27 15.34
CA GLY A 39 9.67 19.23 16.00
C GLY A 39 8.84 20.10 15.05
N VAL A 40 8.94 19.89 13.73
CA VAL A 40 8.18 20.60 12.71
C VAL A 40 7.02 19.71 12.22
N PRO A 41 5.76 20.17 12.28
CA PRO A 41 4.64 19.45 11.72
C PRO A 41 4.63 19.55 10.19
N HIS A 42 4.36 18.42 9.53
CA HIS A 42 4.31 18.29 8.09
C HIS A 42 2.96 17.75 7.62
N HIS A 43 2.45 18.30 6.50
CA HIS A 43 1.34 17.75 5.75
C HIS A 43 1.82 17.32 4.36
N LEU A 44 1.72 16.02 4.09
CA LEU A 44 2.21 15.42 2.85
C LEU A 44 1.06 14.69 2.17
N THR A 45 1.02 14.75 0.84
CA THR A 45 0.17 13.86 0.06
C THR A 45 0.95 13.22 -1.07
N TYR A 46 0.56 12.02 -1.47
CA TYR A 46 1.13 11.38 -2.64
C TYR A 46 0.07 10.64 -3.45
N ASP A 47 0.26 10.64 -4.76
CA ASP A 47 -0.47 9.77 -5.68
C ASP A 47 0.52 8.75 -6.27
N LEU A 48 0.20 7.47 -6.15
CA LEU A 48 1.02 6.36 -6.62
C LEU A 48 0.20 5.51 -7.60
N LYS A 49 0.77 5.27 -8.78
CA LYS A 49 0.22 4.40 -9.81
C LYS A 49 1.00 3.09 -9.85
N LEU A 50 0.28 1.97 -9.76
CA LEU A 50 0.85 0.63 -9.79
C LEU A 50 0.32 -0.16 -10.99
N GLY A 51 1.11 -1.09 -11.52
CA GLY A 51 0.58 -2.19 -12.34
C GLY A 51 -0.25 -3.16 -11.49
N LEU A 52 -1.06 -4.00 -12.16
CA LEU A 52 -1.77 -5.09 -11.48
C LEU A 52 -0.82 -6.17 -10.92
N ASP A 53 0.45 -6.14 -11.35
CA ASP A 53 1.58 -6.94 -10.87
C ASP A 53 2.32 -6.29 -9.68
N TRP A 54 1.72 -5.26 -9.07
CA TRP A 54 2.29 -4.49 -7.96
C TRP A 54 3.57 -3.70 -8.27
N LYS A 55 4.02 -3.64 -9.54
CA LYS A 55 5.14 -2.77 -9.91
C LYS A 55 4.75 -1.30 -9.86
N THR A 56 5.66 -0.47 -9.35
CA THR A 56 5.44 0.97 -9.34
C THR A 56 5.64 1.54 -10.75
N LYS A 57 4.67 2.33 -11.22
CA LYS A 57 4.75 3.04 -12.50
C LYS A 57 5.10 4.51 -12.32
N LYS A 58 4.50 5.17 -11.33
CA LYS A 58 4.69 6.60 -11.09
C LYS A 58 4.27 6.96 -9.67
N VAL A 59 5.05 7.81 -9.02
CA VAL A 59 4.67 8.48 -7.77
C VAL A 59 4.78 9.99 -7.98
N LYS A 60 3.80 10.71 -7.45
CA LYS A 60 3.77 12.17 -7.30
C LYS A 60 3.68 12.48 -5.82
N ILE A 61 4.53 13.36 -5.33
CA ILE A 61 4.60 13.74 -3.92
C ILE A 61 4.41 15.24 -3.83
N TYR A 62 3.49 15.68 -2.97
CA TYR A 62 3.23 17.08 -2.68
C TYR A 62 3.55 17.33 -1.21
N GLN A 63 4.41 18.33 -0.95
CA GLN A 63 4.73 18.76 0.40
C GLN A 63 3.97 20.05 0.71
N GLU A 64 3.34 20.10 1.88
CA GLU A 64 2.63 21.27 2.39
C GLU A 64 1.59 21.82 1.40
N GLN A 65 1.85 23.02 0.85
CA GLN A 65 0.99 23.73 -0.10
C GLN A 65 1.63 23.84 -1.49
N GLU A 66 2.66 23.05 -1.79
CA GLU A 66 3.28 23.02 -3.12
C GLU A 66 2.25 22.61 -4.19
N THR A 67 2.16 23.41 -5.26
CA THR A 67 1.25 23.12 -6.38
C THR A 67 1.84 22.10 -7.36
N GLU A 68 3.16 22.07 -7.46
CA GLU A 68 3.89 21.15 -8.35
C GLU A 68 4.44 19.97 -7.56
N PRO A 69 4.19 18.72 -7.99
CA PRO A 69 4.69 17.56 -7.29
C PRO A 69 6.16 17.27 -7.59
N PHE A 70 6.85 16.67 -6.62
CA PHE A 70 8.05 15.87 -6.89
C PHE A 70 7.62 14.55 -7.56
N VAL A 71 8.20 14.23 -8.72
CA VAL A 71 7.77 13.10 -9.55
C VAL A 71 8.89 12.09 -9.74
N VAL A 72 8.59 10.83 -9.45
CA VAL A 72 9.46 9.70 -9.77
C VAL A 72 8.65 8.68 -10.57
N GLN A 73 9.12 8.28 -11.74
CA GLN A 73 8.35 7.41 -12.64
C GLN A 73 9.22 6.41 -13.39
N ALA A 74 8.65 5.23 -13.62
CA ALA A 74 9.23 4.20 -14.44
C ALA A 74 8.72 4.33 -15.88
N GLU A 75 9.63 4.31 -16.85
CA GLU A 75 9.34 4.25 -18.29
C GLU A 75 10.22 3.18 -18.94
N ASN A 76 9.99 2.88 -20.23
CA ASN A 76 10.92 2.14 -21.09
C ASN A 76 11.57 0.90 -20.44
N GLN A 77 10.77 -0.12 -20.10
CA GLN A 77 11.25 -1.37 -19.48
C GLN A 77 11.84 -1.19 -18.07
N ASP A 78 11.11 -0.53 -17.17
CA ASP A 78 11.49 -0.34 -15.76
C ASP A 78 12.75 0.53 -15.54
N LYS A 79 13.03 1.45 -16.46
CA LYS A 79 14.00 2.54 -16.28
C LYS A 79 13.36 3.70 -15.53
N TRP A 80 14.13 4.45 -14.75
CA TRP A 80 13.57 5.43 -13.81
C TRP A 80 13.97 6.87 -14.12
N TRP A 81 12.98 7.76 -14.01
CA TRP A 81 13.14 9.20 -14.14
C TRP A 81 12.75 9.90 -12.84
N VAL A 82 13.61 10.81 -12.38
CA VAL A 82 13.39 11.69 -11.23
C VAL A 82 13.24 13.11 -11.75
N ASN A 83 12.06 13.71 -11.57
CA ASN A 83 11.70 15.02 -12.12
C ASN A 83 12.09 15.20 -13.60
N GLY A 84 11.82 14.18 -14.42
CA GLY A 84 12.09 14.20 -15.86
C GLY A 84 13.54 13.94 -16.26
N ARG A 85 14.43 13.61 -15.32
CA ARG A 85 15.82 13.21 -15.60
C ARG A 85 16.00 11.72 -15.36
N TYR A 86 16.53 11.01 -16.36
CA TYR A 86 16.87 9.60 -16.23
C TYR A 86 17.98 9.41 -15.19
N ASP A 87 17.84 8.40 -14.35
CA ASP A 87 18.86 8.00 -13.37
C ASP A 87 19.18 6.51 -13.53
N GLU A 88 20.33 6.23 -14.16
CA GLU A 88 20.81 4.87 -14.42
C GLU A 88 21.13 4.09 -13.12
N ASN A 89 21.38 4.78 -12.00
CA ASN A 89 21.66 4.10 -10.72
C ASN A 89 20.42 3.34 -10.22
N LEU A 90 19.23 3.74 -10.66
CA LEU A 90 17.96 3.14 -10.29
C LEU A 90 17.58 1.94 -11.18
N ASP A 91 18.33 1.67 -12.25
CA ASP A 91 18.02 0.55 -13.16
C ASP A 91 17.94 -0.79 -12.41
N GLY A 92 16.94 -1.59 -12.75
CA GLY A 92 16.64 -2.87 -12.08
C GLY A 92 15.84 -2.72 -10.77
N ALA A 93 15.57 -1.50 -10.30
CA ALA A 93 14.60 -1.29 -9.25
C ALA A 93 13.18 -1.47 -9.78
N THR A 94 12.29 -2.04 -8.98
CA THR A 94 10.92 -2.40 -9.43
C THR A 94 9.82 -1.61 -8.74
N ASN A 95 10.15 -1.03 -7.58
CA ASN A 95 9.21 -0.37 -6.71
C ASN A 95 9.87 0.82 -6.01
N VAL A 96 9.05 1.80 -5.66
CA VAL A 96 9.48 2.89 -4.78
C VAL A 96 9.42 2.45 -3.32
N ASP A 97 10.28 3.04 -2.51
CA ASP A 97 10.22 2.99 -1.05
C ASP A 97 10.16 4.42 -0.50
N LEU A 98 9.11 4.76 0.23
CA LEU A 98 8.88 6.10 0.76
C LEU A 98 9.09 6.07 2.27
N THR A 99 9.89 7.00 2.81
CA THR A 99 10.16 7.08 4.26
C THR A 99 8.93 7.34 5.14
N ILE A 100 7.80 7.73 4.54
CA ILE A 100 6.61 8.20 5.23
C ILE A 100 5.46 7.19 5.23
N THR A 101 5.65 5.96 4.76
CA THR A 101 4.56 4.98 4.73
C THR A 101 5.08 3.55 4.83
N PRO A 102 4.41 2.66 5.57
CA PRO A 102 4.73 1.23 5.56
C PRO A 102 4.21 0.55 4.29
N PHE A 103 3.38 1.23 3.48
CA PHE A 103 2.80 0.66 2.26
C PHE A 103 3.86 0.25 1.23
N SER A 104 5.05 0.86 1.27
CA SER A 104 6.15 0.45 0.38
C SER A 104 6.58 -1.01 0.58
N ASN A 105 6.43 -1.56 1.79
CA ASN A 105 6.73 -2.96 2.08
C ASN A 105 5.69 -3.92 1.48
N THR A 106 4.44 -3.49 1.35
CA THR A 106 3.37 -4.26 0.70
C THR A 106 3.68 -4.54 -0.78
N LEU A 107 4.38 -3.62 -1.46
CA LEU A 107 4.67 -3.72 -2.89
C LEU A 107 5.49 -4.98 -3.27
N PRO A 108 6.70 -5.21 -2.73
CA PRO A 108 7.47 -6.42 -3.05
C PRO A 108 6.83 -7.69 -2.48
N ILE A 109 6.13 -7.60 -1.34
CA ILE A 109 5.48 -8.75 -0.70
C ILE A 109 4.37 -9.32 -1.59
N ASN A 110 3.55 -8.46 -2.18
CA ASN A 110 2.42 -8.87 -3.03
C ASN A 110 2.80 -9.16 -4.48
N ARG A 111 4.03 -8.87 -4.88
CA ARG A 111 4.51 -9.09 -6.25
C ARG A 111 4.87 -10.55 -6.53
N VAL A 112 5.15 -11.34 -5.49
CA VAL A 112 5.66 -12.70 -5.64
C VAL A 112 4.99 -13.66 -4.67
N THR A 113 4.98 -14.94 -5.03
CA THR A 113 4.63 -16.02 -4.10
C THR A 113 5.81 -16.31 -3.18
N TRP A 114 5.52 -16.63 -1.93
CA TRP A 114 6.50 -16.89 -0.89
C TRP A 114 6.33 -18.29 -0.31
N HIS A 115 7.46 -18.94 -0.03
CA HIS A 115 7.53 -20.16 0.76
C HIS A 115 8.20 -19.88 2.11
N ILE A 116 7.84 -20.64 3.15
CA ILE A 116 8.45 -20.48 4.47
C ILE A 116 9.97 -20.70 4.37
N GLY A 117 10.74 -19.78 4.96
CA GLY A 117 12.19 -19.72 4.89
C GLY A 117 12.73 -19.09 3.60
N GLU A 118 11.88 -18.76 2.62
CA GLU A 118 12.31 -18.13 1.38
C GLU A 118 12.79 -16.72 1.60
N ARG A 119 13.98 -16.43 1.06
CA ARG A 119 14.64 -15.14 1.13
C ARG A 119 14.76 -14.53 -0.26
N ARG A 120 14.36 -13.27 -0.40
CA ARG A 120 14.53 -12.50 -1.64
C ARG A 120 15.12 -11.13 -1.36
N THR A 121 15.88 -10.64 -2.34
CA THR A 121 16.45 -9.29 -2.35
C THR A 121 15.77 -8.48 -3.43
N PHE A 122 15.31 -7.28 -3.09
CA PHE A 122 14.71 -6.33 -4.01
C PHE A 122 15.55 -5.07 -4.06
N LYS A 123 15.73 -4.54 -5.27
CA LYS A 123 16.24 -3.18 -5.47
C LYS A 123 15.04 -2.23 -5.52
N MET A 124 15.08 -1.21 -4.70
CA MET A 124 14.03 -0.21 -4.55
C MET A 124 14.54 1.15 -4.97
N VAL A 125 13.64 1.99 -5.48
CA VAL A 125 13.86 3.43 -5.61
C VAL A 125 13.49 4.06 -4.28
N PHE A 126 14.47 4.20 -3.39
CA PHE A 126 14.24 4.82 -2.10
C PHE A 126 14.11 6.34 -2.27
N ILE A 127 13.11 6.91 -1.61
CA ILE A 127 12.79 8.33 -1.64
C ILE A 127 12.70 8.82 -0.19
N ASP A 128 13.67 9.63 0.23
CA ASP A 128 13.50 10.45 1.42
C ASP A 128 12.53 11.57 1.05
N VAL A 129 11.28 11.41 1.49
CA VAL A 129 10.20 12.29 1.03
C VAL A 129 10.44 13.72 1.49
N LEU A 130 10.89 13.95 2.72
CA LEU A 130 11.08 15.30 3.26
C LEU A 130 12.26 15.99 2.59
N LYS A 131 13.37 15.28 2.36
CA LYS A 131 14.57 15.85 1.71
C LYS A 131 14.51 15.87 0.18
N LYS A 132 13.53 15.19 -0.44
CA LYS A 132 13.42 14.97 -1.89
C LYS A 132 14.68 14.31 -2.49
N GLU A 133 15.31 13.43 -1.71
CA GLU A 133 16.48 12.67 -2.14
C GLU A 133 16.05 11.29 -2.67
N VAL A 134 16.69 10.84 -3.75
CA VAL A 134 16.39 9.56 -4.40
C VAL A 134 17.68 8.78 -4.63
N PHE A 135 17.69 7.51 -4.23
CA PHE A 135 18.83 6.62 -4.46
C PHE A 135 18.39 5.15 -4.49
N PRO A 136 19.19 4.24 -5.08
CA PRO A 136 18.88 2.82 -5.05
C PRO A 136 19.10 2.25 -3.64
N LEU A 137 18.19 1.39 -3.20
CA LEU A 137 18.29 0.70 -1.91
C LEU A 137 18.02 -0.79 -2.06
N LEU A 138 18.91 -1.62 -1.52
CA LEU A 138 18.68 -3.07 -1.45
C LEU A 138 17.96 -3.42 -0.16
N GLN A 139 16.83 -4.08 -0.30
CA GLN A 139 16.03 -4.60 0.79
C GLN A 139 15.96 -6.12 0.70
N VAL A 140 16.06 -6.81 1.83
CA VAL A 140 15.95 -8.25 1.92
C VAL A 140 14.73 -8.59 2.74
N TYR A 141 13.91 -9.50 2.24
CA TYR A 141 12.74 -10.04 2.93
C TYR A 141 12.90 -11.55 3.02
N THR A 142 12.69 -12.10 4.22
CA THR A 142 12.61 -13.55 4.45
C THR A 142 11.26 -13.88 5.05
N TYR A 143 10.47 -14.72 4.39
CA TYR A 143 9.17 -15.13 4.92
C TYR A 143 9.38 -16.19 6.01
N LEU A 144 9.04 -15.85 7.25
CA LEU A 144 9.27 -16.73 8.41
C LEU A 144 8.12 -17.72 8.65
N GLY A 145 6.99 -17.53 7.96
CA GLY A 145 5.76 -18.29 8.16
C GLY A 145 4.67 -17.46 8.80
N ASP A 146 3.60 -18.13 9.22
CA ASP A 146 2.41 -17.47 9.76
C ASP A 146 2.37 -17.59 11.29
N ASN A 147 1.89 -16.53 11.94
CA ASN A 147 1.61 -16.48 13.36
C ASN A 147 0.30 -15.73 13.61
N ASP A 148 -0.64 -16.35 14.33
CA ASP A 148 -1.95 -15.77 14.67
C ASP A 148 -2.72 -15.18 13.47
N GLY A 149 -2.69 -15.89 12.33
CA GLY A 149 -3.36 -15.46 11.09
C GLY A 149 -2.64 -14.35 10.32
N ASN A 150 -1.45 -13.94 10.76
CA ASN A 150 -0.62 -12.98 10.05
C ASN A 150 0.64 -13.64 9.49
N ARG A 151 1.12 -13.14 8.37
CA ARG A 151 2.37 -13.52 7.72
C ARG A 151 3.52 -12.72 8.34
N ILE A 152 4.58 -13.40 8.78
CA ILE A 152 5.73 -12.76 9.41
C ILE A 152 6.89 -12.69 8.43
N PHE A 153 7.43 -11.49 8.22
CA PHE A 153 8.56 -11.25 7.33
C PHE A 153 9.72 -10.63 8.08
N GLN A 154 10.88 -11.30 8.08
CA GLN A 154 12.12 -10.64 8.46
C GLN A 154 12.53 -9.67 7.35
N TYR A 155 12.45 -8.38 7.65
CA TYR A 155 12.89 -7.30 6.79
C TYR A 155 14.28 -6.83 7.21
N ARG A 156 15.17 -6.67 6.23
CA ARG A 156 16.51 -6.16 6.46
C ARG A 156 16.90 -5.16 5.38
N CYS A 157 17.47 -4.04 5.80
CA CYS A 157 17.99 -3.01 4.92
C CYS A 157 19.22 -2.38 5.58
N ARG A 158 20.37 -2.42 4.89
CA ARG A 158 21.67 -2.01 5.48
C ARG A 158 21.89 -2.73 6.82
N ASP A 159 22.13 -1.98 7.90
CA ASP A 159 22.34 -2.49 9.26
C ASP A 159 21.05 -2.57 10.08
N TYR A 160 19.90 -2.23 9.48
CA TYR A 160 18.59 -2.31 10.12
C TYR A 160 17.90 -3.64 9.82
N GLU A 161 17.28 -4.24 10.84
CA GLU A 161 16.53 -5.48 10.73
C GLU A 161 15.34 -5.48 11.69
N THR A 162 14.18 -5.95 11.23
CA THR A 162 12.98 -6.11 12.05
C THR A 162 12.07 -7.20 11.49
N ALA A 163 11.10 -7.68 12.29
CA ALA A 163 10.06 -8.58 11.84
C ALA A 163 8.78 -7.79 11.56
N LEU A 164 8.38 -7.72 10.29
CA LEU A 164 7.11 -7.13 9.87
C LEU A 164 5.98 -8.13 10.07
N VAL A 165 4.87 -7.65 10.62
CA VAL A 165 3.61 -8.39 10.69
C VAL A 165 2.72 -7.93 9.55
N ILE A 166 2.34 -8.86 8.68
CA ILE A 166 1.63 -8.59 7.45
C ILE A 166 0.34 -9.42 7.43
N ASP A 167 -0.77 -8.86 6.99
CA ASP A 167 -2.01 -9.64 6.88
C ASP A 167 -2.01 -10.56 5.65
N GLU A 168 -3.09 -11.33 5.49
CA GLU A 168 -3.26 -12.27 4.39
C GLU A 168 -3.26 -11.57 3.01
N GLU A 169 -3.76 -10.33 2.94
CA GLU A 169 -3.79 -9.51 1.74
C GLU A 169 -2.48 -8.72 1.48
N GLY A 170 -1.49 -8.84 2.36
CA GLY A 170 -0.17 -8.22 2.20
C GLY A 170 -0.03 -6.81 2.77
N TRP A 171 -1.03 -6.30 3.49
CA TRP A 171 -0.94 -5.02 4.19
C TRP A 171 -0.12 -5.14 5.46
N VAL A 172 0.73 -4.14 5.71
CA VAL A 172 1.46 -4.05 6.98
C VAL A 172 0.47 -3.84 8.12
N VAL A 173 0.49 -4.75 9.09
CA VAL A 173 -0.25 -4.66 10.36
C VAL A 173 0.62 -3.97 11.39
N GLU A 174 1.86 -4.44 11.52
CA GLU A 174 2.84 -3.91 12.47
C GLU A 174 4.21 -3.82 11.81
N TYR A 175 4.80 -2.64 11.95
CA TYR A 175 6.21 -2.39 11.71
C TYR A 175 6.79 -1.94 13.06
N PRO A 176 7.45 -2.84 13.81
CA PRO A 176 7.82 -2.58 15.19
C PRO A 176 8.60 -1.26 15.36
N GLY A 177 8.09 -0.40 16.25
CA GLY A 177 8.67 0.91 16.54
C GLY A 177 8.37 2.01 15.54
N ALA A 178 7.94 1.69 14.30
CA ALA A 178 7.76 2.68 13.23
C ALA A 178 6.28 2.92 12.86
N PHE A 179 5.51 1.85 12.63
CA PHE A 179 4.12 1.97 12.16
C PHE A 179 3.20 0.92 12.78
N GLU A 180 1.96 1.30 13.05
CA GLU A 180 0.93 0.40 13.53
C GLU A 180 -0.37 0.65 12.77
N ARG A 181 -0.97 -0.39 12.21
CA ARG A 181 -2.27 -0.28 11.52
C ARG A 181 -3.39 -0.10 12.52
N ARG A 182 -4.20 0.95 12.33
CA ARG A 182 -5.35 1.27 13.20
C ARG A 182 -6.68 0.84 12.62
N ALA A 183 -6.81 0.81 11.30
CA ALA A 183 -8.02 0.37 10.61
C ALA A 183 -7.70 -0.07 9.20
N LEU A 184 -8.44 -1.05 8.69
CA LEU A 184 -8.52 -1.42 7.28
C LEU A 184 -10.00 -1.60 6.93
N LEU A 185 -10.42 -1.05 5.80
CA LEU A 185 -11.77 -1.22 5.25
C LEU A 185 -11.66 -1.55 3.77
N THR A 186 -12.20 -2.70 3.38
CA THR A 186 -12.34 -3.10 1.97
C THR A 186 -13.79 -2.90 1.53
N THR A 187 -14.01 -2.18 0.43
CA THR A 187 -15.33 -1.97 -0.18
C THR A 187 -15.35 -2.47 -1.62
N GLY A 188 -16.49 -3.04 -2.01
CA GLY A 188 -16.73 -3.45 -3.39
C GLY A 188 -16.30 -4.87 -3.73
N ASP A 189 -16.40 -5.79 -2.77
CA ASP A 189 -16.65 -7.20 -3.08
C ASP A 189 -18.16 -7.44 -3.04
N GLN A 190 -18.84 -7.11 -4.15
CA GLN A 190 -20.19 -7.61 -4.40
C GLN A 190 -20.04 -8.87 -5.26
N THR A 191 -19.79 -10.01 -4.61
CA THR A 191 -20.39 -11.25 -5.14
C THR A 191 -21.89 -11.01 -5.15
N MET A 192 -22.54 -11.20 -6.31
CA MET A 192 -23.98 -11.02 -6.49
C MET A 192 -24.75 -11.46 -5.25
N ASP A 193 -25.35 -10.49 -4.57
CA ASP A 193 -26.31 -10.69 -3.52
C ASP A 193 -27.45 -11.53 -4.11
N LYS A 194 -27.45 -12.84 -3.85
CA LYS A 194 -28.63 -13.68 -4.04
C LYS A 194 -29.66 -13.19 -3.04
N ARG A 195 -30.42 -12.16 -3.43
CA ARG A 195 -31.67 -11.82 -2.75
C ARG A 195 -32.45 -13.12 -2.57
N PRO A 196 -32.93 -13.45 -1.36
CA PRO A 196 -33.90 -14.52 -1.22
C PRO A 196 -35.11 -14.16 -2.10
N GLN A 197 -35.44 -15.03 -3.06
CA GLN A 197 -36.74 -14.95 -3.72
C GLN A 197 -37.81 -15.07 -2.64
N PRO A 198 -38.85 -14.21 -2.64
CA PRO A 198 -39.97 -14.45 -1.77
C PRO A 198 -40.61 -15.77 -2.18
N LEU A 199 -40.73 -16.68 -1.22
CA LEU A 199 -41.62 -17.84 -1.33
C LEU A 199 -43.01 -17.30 -1.65
N LEU A 200 -43.47 -17.53 -2.87
CA LEU A 200 -44.88 -17.45 -3.22
C LEU A 200 -45.64 -18.39 -2.26
N ALA A 201 -46.27 -17.81 -1.24
CA ALA A 201 -47.31 -18.49 -0.49
C ALA A 201 -48.56 -18.49 -1.36
N ASN A 202 -48.75 -19.61 -2.05
CA ASN A 202 -50.06 -20.03 -2.52
C ASN A 202 -51.02 -20.09 -1.31
N ALA A 203 -52.12 -19.34 -1.36
CA ALA A 203 -53.37 -19.75 -0.74
C ALA A 203 -54.55 -19.02 -1.43
N PRO A 204 -55.71 -19.69 -1.56
CA PRO A 204 -56.70 -19.40 -2.58
C PRO A 204 -57.67 -18.27 -2.21
N SER A 205 -58.31 -17.75 -3.26
CA SER A 205 -59.48 -16.89 -3.21
C SER A 205 -60.60 -17.47 -2.33
N SER A 206 -61.08 -16.68 -1.38
CA SER A 206 -62.44 -16.82 -0.86
C SER A 206 -63.09 -15.45 -0.68
N SER A 207 -64.22 -15.34 -1.35
CA SER A 207 -65.27 -14.32 -1.36
C SER A 207 -65.84 -13.92 0.01
N GLY A 208 -66.39 -12.70 0.05
CA GLY A 208 -67.37 -12.20 1.03
C GLY A 208 -66.80 -11.02 1.83
N GLY A 209 -67.44 -9.87 1.97
CA GLY A 209 -68.80 -9.40 1.71
C GLY A 209 -68.98 -8.13 2.58
N PHE A 210 -69.81 -7.19 2.10
CA PHE A 210 -70.32 -5.97 2.74
C PHE A 210 -70.51 -6.09 4.27
N TYR A 211 -70.26 -5.09 5.12
CA TYR A 211 -70.61 -3.66 5.14
C TYR A 211 -69.59 -2.86 5.95
#